data_AF-A0A813TYQ2-F1
#
_entry.id   AF-A0A813TYQ2-F1
#
_cell.length_a   1.000
_cell.length_b   1.000
_cell.length_c   1.000
_cell.angle_alpha   90.00
_cell.angle_beta   90.00
_cell.angle_gamma   90.00
#
_symmetry.space_group_name_H-M   'P 1'
#
loop_
_entity.id
_entity.type
_entity.pdbx_description
1 polymer ?
#
loop_
_entity_poly.entity_id
_entity_poly.type
_entity_poly.pdbx_seq_one_letter_code
_entity_poly.pdbx_strand_id
1 'polypeptide(L)'
;MKPISADQNNVPILFSSASTVTATSSYTVNQLQRESDLLSMADLSSIFAAAIRIFSQALMIFGGVVPYIPQYLIIQRSQNAEGFSNYVCLTLLIANILRIEFWFGKHFEIPLLVQSIIMIICMLIMLELCIRVYSKSVSHHLPLNQQNLSHTKEVTPDIREKKFTDFQMDDFWKWTTLTSYLQFLFVFTFMLSTTTWLLLDNTYYIEIIGFLAVFFEALLGTPQFMRNFRLKSTEGMSVKMVLMWTSGDIFKTVYFILRNAPKQFWLCGMLQISIDIAILCQVVFYSDKYRFRKR
;
A
#
# COMPACT_ATOMS: atom_id res chain seq x y z
N MET A 1 30.73 -56.90 86.82
CA MET A 1 29.51 -57.64 87.15
C MET A 1 28.85 -58.03 85.82
N LYS A 2 28.59 -59.32 85.60
CA LYS A 2 27.82 -59.93 84.47
C LYS A 2 26.40 -59.30 84.33
N PRO A 3 25.54 -59.64 83.33
CA PRO A 3 25.67 -60.49 82.10
C PRO A 3 25.01 -59.85 80.83
N ILE A 4 25.32 -60.29 79.59
CA ILE A 4 24.60 -61.24 78.68
C ILE A 4 23.09 -60.98 78.48
N SER A 5 22.69 -60.68 77.24
CA SER A 5 21.59 -61.37 76.54
C SER A 5 21.62 -61.09 75.04
N ALA A 6 21.66 -62.18 74.26
CA ALA A 6 21.50 -62.20 72.82
C ALA A 6 20.10 -61.74 72.41
N ASP A 7 19.97 -61.18 71.22
CA ASP A 7 18.74 -61.39 70.46
C ASP A 7 19.03 -61.67 68.99
N GLN A 8 18.39 -62.73 68.53
CA GLN A 8 18.33 -63.22 67.17
C GLN A 8 17.42 -62.28 66.37
N ASN A 9 17.76 -62.01 65.12
CA ASN A 9 16.91 -62.27 63.95
C ASN A 9 17.42 -61.46 62.77
N ASN A 10 18.28 -62.13 62.02
CA ASN A 10 18.67 -61.75 60.69
C ASN A 10 17.65 -62.37 59.71
N VAL A 11 16.67 -61.59 59.24
CA VAL A 11 16.04 -61.80 57.93
C VAL A 11 15.81 -60.41 57.31
N PRO A 12 16.43 -60.11 56.16
CA PRO A 12 16.25 -58.82 55.50
C PRO A 12 14.88 -58.81 54.81
N ILE A 13 13.96 -57.97 55.29
CA ILE A 13 12.74 -57.65 54.54
C ILE A 13 13.12 -56.69 53.41
N LEU A 14 13.18 -57.26 52.21
CA LEU A 14 13.46 -56.63 50.94
C LEU A 14 12.27 -55.77 50.49
N PHE A 15 12.01 -54.63 51.15
CA PHE A 15 10.96 -53.67 50.77
C PHE A 15 11.40 -52.22 51.05
N SER A 16 12.43 -51.72 50.37
CA SER A 16 12.74 -50.27 50.37
C SER A 16 13.39 -49.75 49.08
N SER A 17 13.81 -50.63 48.17
CA SER A 17 14.42 -50.26 46.89
C SER A 17 13.38 -49.97 45.79
N ALA A 18 12.21 -50.60 45.82
CA ALA A 18 11.18 -50.38 44.81
C ALA A 18 10.60 -48.95 44.88
N SER A 19 10.13 -48.49 46.04
CA SER A 19 9.48 -47.17 46.20
C SER A 19 10.41 -45.99 45.88
N THR A 20 11.70 -46.11 46.18
CA THR A 20 12.71 -45.07 45.91
C THR A 20 13.08 -45.00 44.43
N VAL A 21 13.15 -46.15 43.74
CA VAL A 21 13.39 -46.21 42.28
C VAL A 21 12.17 -45.69 41.51
N THR A 22 10.95 -46.00 41.93
CA THR A 22 9.72 -45.49 41.31
C THR A 22 9.57 -43.99 41.48
N ALA A 23 9.92 -43.45 42.65
CA ALA A 23 9.90 -42.00 42.90
C ALA A 23 10.92 -41.28 42.01
N THR A 24 12.17 -41.74 41.97
CA THR A 24 13.24 -41.12 41.16
C THR A 24 12.90 -41.13 39.66
N SER A 25 12.33 -42.24 39.16
CA SER A 25 11.87 -42.38 37.77
C SER A 25 10.70 -41.45 37.43
N SER A 26 9.74 -41.28 38.36
CA SER A 26 8.63 -40.34 38.15
C SER A 26 9.06 -38.88 38.20
N TYR A 27 10.09 -38.53 38.99
CA TYR A 27 10.69 -37.19 38.96
C TYR A 27 11.39 -36.90 37.63
N THR A 28 12.19 -37.83 37.07
CA THR A 28 12.83 -37.65 35.76
C THR A 28 11.82 -37.60 34.63
N VAL A 29 10.78 -38.44 34.64
CA VAL A 29 9.69 -38.39 33.65
C VAL A 29 8.95 -37.06 33.71
N ASN A 30 8.63 -36.55 34.91
CA ASN A 30 7.97 -35.26 35.07
C ASN A 30 8.85 -34.08 34.63
N GLN A 31 10.18 -34.17 34.77
CA GLN A 31 11.10 -33.16 34.26
C GLN A 31 11.22 -33.21 32.74
N LEU A 32 11.37 -34.39 32.15
CA LEU A 32 11.41 -34.57 30.70
C LEU A 32 10.10 -34.13 30.04
N GLN A 33 8.96 -34.43 30.67
CA GLN A 33 7.64 -33.97 30.24
C GLN A 33 7.55 -32.43 30.28
N ARG A 34 8.06 -31.81 31.35
CA ARG A 34 8.08 -30.34 31.48
C ARG A 34 9.01 -29.69 30.45
N GLU A 35 10.16 -30.29 30.16
CA GLU A 35 11.07 -29.83 29.11
C GLU A 35 10.44 -29.98 27.73
N SER A 36 9.76 -31.09 27.44
CA SER A 36 9.03 -31.28 26.17
C SER A 36 7.87 -30.31 26.02
N ASP A 37 7.13 -30.03 27.10
CA ASP A 37 6.04 -29.06 27.10
C ASP A 37 6.59 -27.64 26.89
N LEU A 38 7.72 -27.31 27.50
CA LEU A 38 8.37 -26.00 27.36
C LEU A 38 8.97 -25.80 25.95
N LEU A 39 9.55 -26.84 25.36
CA LEU A 39 9.96 -26.89 23.96
C LEU A 39 8.76 -26.71 23.02
N SER A 40 7.64 -27.41 23.28
CA SER A 40 6.41 -27.29 22.48
C SER A 40 5.79 -25.90 22.55
N MET A 41 5.77 -25.28 23.75
CA MET A 41 5.28 -23.90 23.91
C MET A 41 6.20 -22.88 23.24
N ALA A 42 7.53 -23.08 23.31
CA ALA A 42 8.49 -22.25 22.59
C ALA A 42 8.30 -22.36 21.07
N ASP A 43 8.14 -23.58 20.55
CA ASP A 43 7.86 -23.83 19.14
C ASP A 43 6.54 -23.18 18.70
N LEU A 44 5.46 -23.35 19.49
CA LEU A 44 4.17 -22.72 19.21
C LEU A 44 4.26 -21.19 19.20
N SER A 45 4.97 -20.60 20.15
CA SER A 45 5.20 -19.15 20.20
C SER A 45 6.01 -18.65 19.00
N SER A 46 6.97 -19.44 18.52
CA SER A 46 7.79 -19.12 17.36
C SER A 46 6.99 -19.18 16.06
N ILE A 47 6.12 -20.19 15.90
CA ILE A 47 5.20 -20.34 14.77
C ILE A 47 4.22 -19.17 14.75
N PHE A 48 3.64 -18.83 15.91
CA PHE A 48 2.72 -17.70 16.03
C PHE A 48 3.41 -16.37 15.69
N ALA A 49 4.62 -16.15 16.20
CA ALA A 49 5.42 -14.98 15.85
C ALA A 49 5.77 -14.92 14.35
N ALA A 50 6.12 -16.06 13.74
CA ALA A 50 6.38 -16.16 12.31
C ALA A 50 5.12 -15.84 11.49
N ALA A 51 3.96 -16.35 11.89
CA ALA A 51 2.68 -16.05 11.24
C ALA A 51 2.35 -14.55 11.30
N ILE A 52 2.51 -13.90 12.47
CA ILE A 52 2.31 -12.45 12.61
C ILE A 52 3.28 -11.66 11.72
N ARG A 53 4.55 -12.07 11.66
CA ARG A 53 5.56 -11.40 10.82
C ARG A 53 5.20 -11.49 9.34
N ILE A 54 4.87 -12.67 8.83
CA ILE A 54 4.47 -12.89 7.43
C ILE A 54 3.22 -12.08 7.12
N PHE A 55 2.21 -12.13 7.98
CA PHE A 55 0.98 -11.36 7.81
C PHE A 55 1.24 -9.84 7.79
N SER A 56 2.07 -9.34 8.70
CA SER A 56 2.43 -7.91 8.76
C SER A 56 3.18 -7.46 7.50
N GLN A 57 4.12 -8.27 7.01
CA GLN A 57 4.84 -8.00 5.76
C GLN A 57 3.88 -8.00 4.55
N ALA A 58 2.95 -8.95 4.48
CA ALA A 58 1.93 -8.98 3.44
C ALA A 58 1.05 -7.71 3.49
N LEU A 59 0.62 -7.28 4.68
CA LEU A 59 -0.13 -6.03 4.83
C LEU A 59 0.69 -4.80 4.41
N MET A 60 1.98 -4.74 4.71
CA MET A 60 2.85 -3.64 4.25
C MET A 60 2.96 -3.62 2.72
N ILE A 61 3.13 -4.78 2.10
CA ILE A 61 3.31 -4.91 0.66
C ILE A 61 2.01 -4.60 -0.09
N PHE A 62 0.89 -5.19 0.32
CA PHE A 62 -0.37 -5.13 -0.43
C PHE A 62 -1.34 -4.06 0.08
N GLY A 63 -1.17 -3.56 1.31
CA GLY A 63 -2.12 -2.65 1.96
C GLY A 63 -2.41 -1.40 1.14
N GLY A 64 -1.39 -0.83 0.49
CA GLY A 64 -1.56 0.32 -0.40
C GLY A 64 -2.33 0.01 -1.68
N VAL A 65 -2.32 -1.24 -2.17
CA VAL A 65 -2.99 -1.65 -3.42
C VAL A 65 -4.48 -1.90 -3.23
N VAL A 66 -4.87 -2.44 -2.06
CA VAL A 66 -6.26 -2.84 -1.75
C VAL A 66 -7.31 -1.77 -2.10
N PRO A 67 -7.11 -0.47 -1.77
CA PRO A 67 -8.06 0.59 -2.11
C PRO A 67 -8.39 0.71 -3.60
N TYR A 68 -7.46 0.35 -4.49
CA TYR A 68 -7.63 0.51 -5.94
C TYR A 68 -8.45 -0.60 -6.58
N ILE A 69 -8.57 -1.75 -5.91
CA ILE A 69 -9.39 -2.88 -6.38
C ILE A 69 -10.85 -2.46 -6.63
N PRO A 70 -11.57 -1.85 -5.66
CA PRO A 70 -12.95 -1.43 -5.91
C PRO A 70 -13.06 -0.35 -6.99
N GLN A 71 -12.07 0.55 -7.12
CA GLN A 71 -12.07 1.57 -8.18
C GLN A 71 -11.89 0.94 -9.57
N TYR A 72 -10.95 0.01 -9.70
CA TYR A 72 -10.73 -0.76 -10.93
C TYR A 72 -12.02 -1.44 -11.38
N LEU A 73 -12.69 -2.15 -10.46
CA LEU A 73 -13.93 -2.86 -10.75
C LEU A 73 -15.06 -1.92 -11.18
N ILE A 74 -15.16 -0.73 -10.59
CA ILE A 74 -16.16 0.27 -10.99
C ILE A 74 -15.90 0.77 -12.41
N ILE A 75 -14.66 1.15 -12.73
CA ILE A 75 -14.32 1.62 -14.08
C ILE A 75 -14.55 0.52 -15.11
N GLN A 76 -14.14 -0.71 -14.80
CA GLN A 76 -14.31 -1.85 -15.70
C GLN A 76 -15.79 -2.17 -15.95
N ARG A 77 -16.63 -2.14 -14.91
CA ARG A 77 -18.07 -2.46 -15.04
C ARG A 77 -18.86 -1.33 -15.70
N SER A 78 -18.58 -0.09 -15.33
CA SER A 78 -19.30 1.07 -15.86
C SER A 78 -18.84 1.47 -17.26
N GLN A 79 -17.66 1.02 -17.69
CA GLN A 79 -17.01 1.50 -18.90
C GLN A 79 -16.94 3.04 -18.94
N ASN A 80 -16.79 3.66 -17.77
CA ASN A 80 -16.64 5.09 -17.60
C ASN A 80 -15.49 5.36 -16.61
N ALA A 81 -14.47 6.09 -17.05
CA ALA A 81 -13.31 6.47 -16.24
C ALA A 81 -13.35 7.94 -15.76
N GLU A 82 -14.37 8.72 -16.14
CA GLU A 82 -14.45 10.15 -15.84
C GLU A 82 -14.58 10.47 -14.35
N GLY A 83 -15.02 9.52 -13.52
CA GLY A 83 -15.07 9.76 -12.07
C GLY A 83 -13.71 9.74 -11.38
N PHE A 84 -12.71 9.11 -11.98
CA PHE A 84 -11.38 8.94 -11.39
C PHE A 84 -10.36 9.90 -12.02
N SER A 85 -9.54 10.52 -11.18
CA SER A 85 -8.46 11.40 -11.63
C SER A 85 -7.21 10.58 -11.93
N ASN A 86 -6.82 10.49 -13.20
CA ASN A 86 -5.57 9.84 -13.62
C ASN A 86 -4.30 10.48 -13.01
N TYR A 87 -4.40 11.71 -12.50
CA TYR A 87 -3.34 12.38 -11.73
C TYR A 87 -3.10 11.76 -10.35
N VAL A 88 -4.04 10.99 -9.81
CA VAL A 88 -3.79 10.15 -8.61
C VAL A 88 -2.70 9.12 -8.95
N CYS A 89 -2.79 8.50 -10.13
CA CYS A 89 -1.74 7.59 -10.61
C CYS A 89 -0.41 8.30 -10.78
N LEU A 90 -0.37 9.51 -11.33
CA LEU A 90 0.86 10.31 -11.45
C LEU A 90 1.55 10.49 -10.10
N THR A 91 0.77 10.98 -9.13
CA THR A 91 1.26 11.35 -7.80
C THR A 91 1.88 10.15 -7.11
N LEU A 92 1.24 8.98 -7.21
CA LEU A 92 1.76 7.74 -6.67
C LEU A 92 2.95 7.18 -7.45
N LEU A 93 2.96 7.28 -8.77
CA LEU A 93 4.11 6.85 -9.57
C LEU A 93 5.35 7.67 -9.17
N ILE A 94 5.24 9.00 -9.10
CA ILE A 94 6.32 9.87 -8.64
C ILE A 94 6.76 9.52 -7.22
N ALA A 95 5.82 9.38 -6.28
CA ALA A 95 6.12 9.04 -4.89
C ALA A 95 6.91 7.73 -4.75
N ASN A 96 6.51 6.68 -5.49
CA ASN A 96 7.16 5.37 -5.40
C ASN A 96 8.49 5.33 -6.15
N ILE A 97 8.66 6.06 -7.25
CA ILE A 97 9.96 6.23 -7.91
C ILE A 97 10.93 6.94 -6.97
N LEU A 98 10.54 8.07 -6.37
CA LEU A 98 11.35 8.80 -5.39
C LEU A 98 11.72 7.92 -4.19
N ARG A 99 10.80 7.06 -3.74
CA ARG A 99 11.06 6.13 -2.63
C ARG A 99 12.08 5.05 -2.98
N ILE A 100 12.07 4.54 -4.21
CA ILE A 100 13.09 3.60 -4.70
C ILE A 100 14.46 4.30 -4.77
N GLU A 101 14.50 5.53 -5.28
CA GLU A 101 15.72 6.34 -5.32
C GLU A 101 16.29 6.63 -3.92
N PHE A 102 15.42 6.97 -2.97
CA PHE A 102 15.79 7.16 -1.57
C PHE A 102 16.44 5.91 -0.96
N TRP A 103 15.96 4.71 -1.33
CA TRP A 103 16.46 3.45 -0.79
C TRP A 103 17.95 3.24 -1.11
N PHE A 104 18.41 3.66 -2.29
CA PHE A 104 19.82 3.57 -2.68
C PHE A 104 20.74 4.45 -1.80
N GLY A 105 20.26 5.61 -1.35
CA GLY A 105 20.99 6.44 -0.40
C GLY A 105 20.88 5.93 1.04
N LYS A 106 19.67 5.53 1.46
CA LYS A 106 19.38 5.09 2.83
C LYS A 106 18.44 3.89 2.82
N HIS A 107 19.03 2.73 3.10
CA HIS A 107 18.33 1.45 3.05
C HIS A 107 17.28 1.37 4.17
N PHE A 108 16.07 1.01 3.78
CA PHE A 108 14.97 0.64 4.68
C PHE A 108 14.50 -0.78 4.37
N GLU A 109 13.56 -1.32 5.14
CA GLU A 109 13.19 -2.73 5.03
C GLU A 109 12.69 -3.11 3.63
N ILE A 110 13.17 -4.24 3.13
CA ILE A 110 12.87 -4.77 1.79
C ILE A 110 11.35 -4.88 1.50
N PRO A 111 10.46 -5.23 2.45
CA PRO A 111 9.01 -5.23 2.19
C PRO A 111 8.47 -3.89 1.69
N LEU A 112 8.96 -2.75 2.18
CA LEU A 112 8.55 -1.42 1.72
C LEU A 112 9.10 -1.11 0.31
N LEU A 113 10.24 -1.70 -0.07
CA LEU A 113 10.78 -1.55 -1.42
C LEU A 113 9.92 -2.35 -2.41
N VAL A 114 9.61 -3.60 -2.06
CA VAL A 114 8.69 -4.46 -2.83
C VAL A 114 7.30 -3.84 -2.94
N GLN A 115 6.79 -3.24 -1.86
CA GLN A 115 5.55 -2.44 -1.87
C GLN A 115 5.60 -1.36 -2.94
N SER A 116 6.71 -0.66 -3.09
CA SER A 116 6.85 0.47 -4.03
C SER A 116 6.79 -0.02 -5.48
N ILE A 117 7.45 -1.14 -5.78
CA ILE A 117 7.41 -1.79 -7.10
C ILE A 117 5.98 -2.26 -7.42
N ILE A 118 5.33 -2.95 -6.49
CA ILE A 118 3.95 -3.42 -6.66
C ILE A 118 2.98 -2.26 -6.84
N MET A 119 3.17 -1.16 -6.10
CA MET A 119 2.37 0.04 -6.25
C MET A 119 2.55 0.68 -7.64
N ILE A 120 3.78 0.76 -8.16
CA ILE A 120 4.03 1.25 -9.53
C ILE A 120 3.28 0.40 -10.55
N ILE A 121 3.38 -0.94 -10.44
CA ILE A 121 2.66 -1.87 -11.34
C ILE A 121 1.15 -1.64 -11.24
N CYS A 122 0.60 -1.53 -10.03
CA CYS A 122 -0.82 -1.24 -9.81
C CYS A 122 -1.25 0.08 -10.47
N MET A 123 -0.46 1.14 -10.31
CA MET A 123 -0.77 2.44 -10.91
C MET A 123 -0.70 2.41 -12.43
N LEU A 124 0.22 1.65 -13.02
CA LEU A 124 0.28 1.45 -14.47
C LEU A 124 -0.93 0.66 -14.99
N ILE A 125 -1.37 -0.38 -14.27
CA ILE A 125 -2.60 -1.14 -14.62
C ILE A 125 -3.84 -0.25 -14.53
N MET A 126 -3.96 0.54 -13.45
CA MET A 126 -5.06 1.51 -13.29
C MET A 126 -5.08 2.55 -14.41
N LEU A 127 -3.91 3.08 -14.76
CA LEU A 127 -3.76 4.06 -15.83
C LEU A 127 -4.11 3.47 -17.21
N GLU A 128 -3.64 2.25 -17.49
CA GLU A 128 -3.94 1.50 -18.71
C GLU A 128 -5.44 1.27 -18.86
N LEU A 129 -6.13 0.86 -17.78
CA LEU A 129 -7.58 0.72 -17.77
C LEU A 129 -8.29 2.05 -18.09
N CYS A 130 -7.87 3.15 -17.47
CA CYS A 130 -8.47 4.47 -17.70
C CYS A 130 -8.33 4.90 -19.16
N ILE A 131 -7.14 4.72 -19.74
CA ILE A 131 -6.86 5.05 -21.15
C ILE A 131 -7.69 4.18 -22.08
N ARG A 132 -7.75 2.87 -21.82
CA ARG A 132 -8.50 1.91 -22.64
C ARG A 132 -9.99 2.25 -22.68
N VAL A 133 -10.58 2.55 -21.52
CA VAL A 133 -11.99 2.93 -21.41
C VAL A 133 -12.26 4.28 -22.11
N TYR A 134 -11.39 5.26 -21.91
CA TYR A 134 -11.48 6.56 -22.58
C TYR A 134 -11.39 6.43 -24.11
N SER A 135 -10.43 5.66 -24.63
CA SER A 135 -10.29 5.44 -26.07
C SER A 135 -11.53 4.79 -26.68
N LYS A 136 -12.10 3.80 -25.98
CA LYS A 136 -13.32 3.12 -26.42
C LYS A 136 -14.54 4.05 -26.41
N SER A 137 -14.69 4.92 -25.40
CA SER A 137 -15.80 5.87 -25.35
C SER A 137 -15.71 6.87 -26.51
N VAL A 138 -14.51 7.41 -26.79
CA VAL A 138 -14.28 8.32 -27.91
C VAL A 138 -14.59 7.65 -29.26
N SER A 139 -14.13 6.41 -29.49
CA SER A 139 -14.39 5.69 -30.74
C SER A 139 -15.88 5.43 -31.01
N HIS A 140 -16.70 5.22 -29.97
CA HIS A 140 -18.14 5.04 -30.12
C HIS A 140 -18.89 6.32 -30.51
N HIS A 141 -18.33 7.50 -30.21
CA HIS A 141 -18.93 8.78 -30.55
C HIS A 141 -18.55 9.29 -31.95
N LEU A 142 -17.60 8.66 -32.65
CA LEU A 142 -17.34 8.97 -34.06
C LEU A 142 -18.38 8.29 -34.98
N PRO A 143 -19.18 9.04 -35.75
CA PRO A 143 -20.04 8.45 -36.76
C PRO A 143 -19.20 7.83 -37.90
N LEU A 144 -19.55 6.61 -38.31
CA LEU A 144 -18.92 5.80 -39.38
C LEU A 144 -18.84 6.47 -40.78
N ASN A 145 -19.32 7.70 -40.95
CA ASN A 145 -19.52 8.32 -42.27
C ASN A 145 -18.59 9.52 -42.57
N GLN A 146 -17.50 9.69 -41.82
CA GLN A 146 -16.57 10.81 -42.01
C GLN A 146 -15.25 10.38 -42.69
N GLN A 147 -15.33 9.56 -43.74
CA GLN A 147 -14.17 9.31 -44.63
C GLN A 147 -14.15 10.22 -45.87
N ASN A 148 -15.21 11.01 -46.14
CA ASN A 148 -15.32 11.80 -47.38
C ASN A 148 -15.43 13.32 -47.22
N LEU A 149 -15.27 13.90 -46.02
CA LEU A 149 -15.41 15.36 -45.84
C LEU A 149 -14.17 16.01 -45.26
N SER A 150 -13.09 15.97 -46.04
CA SER A 150 -12.02 16.95 -45.99
C SER A 150 -12.57 18.32 -46.40
N HIS A 151 -13.01 19.17 -45.46
CA HIS A 151 -12.71 20.63 -45.48
C HIS A 151 -13.35 21.54 -44.42
N THR A 152 -14.24 21.10 -43.53
CA THR A 152 -14.91 22.06 -42.61
C THR A 152 -14.24 22.11 -41.23
N LYS A 153 -13.52 23.20 -40.96
CA LYS A 153 -13.03 23.60 -39.63
C LYS A 153 -14.21 24.09 -38.78
N GLU A 154 -15.01 23.20 -38.21
CA GLU A 154 -15.95 23.57 -37.13
C GLU A 154 -15.95 22.51 -36.02
N VAL A 155 -15.52 22.97 -34.83
CA VAL A 155 -15.81 22.49 -33.47
C VAL A 155 -16.08 20.99 -33.33
N THR A 156 -15.08 20.17 -33.64
CA THR A 156 -14.97 18.84 -33.02
C THR A 156 -14.33 19.01 -31.64
N PRO A 157 -14.76 18.27 -30.59
CA PRO A 157 -13.94 18.14 -29.39
C PRO A 157 -12.55 17.67 -29.82
N ASP A 158 -11.50 18.15 -29.17
CA ASP A 158 -10.10 17.92 -29.50
C ASP A 158 -9.74 16.41 -29.43
N ILE A 159 -10.12 15.65 -30.46
CA ILE A 159 -9.78 14.23 -30.70
C ILE A 159 -8.40 14.16 -31.37
N ARG A 160 -7.52 15.14 -31.11
CA ARG A 160 -6.13 15.03 -31.55
C ARG A 160 -5.46 14.00 -30.67
N GLU A 161 -4.75 13.04 -31.26
CA GLU A 161 -3.88 12.15 -30.49
C GLU A 161 -2.89 13.00 -29.70
N LYS A 162 -2.94 12.92 -28.37
CA LYS A 162 -2.05 13.69 -27.48
C LYS A 162 -0.89 12.81 -27.10
N LYS A 163 0.31 13.16 -27.55
CA LYS A 163 1.54 12.40 -27.30
C LYS A 163 2.50 13.19 -26.41
N PHE A 164 3.33 12.46 -25.68
CA PHE A 164 4.41 13.07 -24.88
C PHE A 164 5.38 13.89 -25.75
N THR A 165 5.61 13.46 -26.98
CA THR A 165 6.51 14.12 -27.95
C THR A 165 5.99 15.45 -28.50
N ASP A 166 4.74 15.82 -28.22
CA ASP A 166 4.17 17.07 -28.72
C ASP A 166 4.63 18.28 -27.88
N PHE A 167 5.27 18.04 -26.72
CA PHE A 167 5.83 19.04 -25.80
C PHE A 167 4.86 20.17 -25.39
N GLN A 168 3.56 19.91 -25.42
CA GLN A 168 2.54 20.85 -24.98
C GLN A 168 2.27 20.69 -23.48
N MET A 169 2.60 21.72 -22.69
CA MET A 169 2.45 21.68 -21.23
C MET A 169 0.98 21.63 -20.77
N ASP A 170 0.07 22.21 -21.54
CA ASP A 170 -1.38 22.19 -21.23
C ASP A 170 -1.97 20.76 -21.26
N ASP A 171 -1.32 19.87 -21.99
CA ASP A 171 -1.68 18.46 -22.15
C ASP A 171 -0.86 17.52 -21.25
N PHE A 172 -0.10 18.07 -20.29
CA PHE A 172 0.67 17.28 -19.36
C PHE A 172 -0.21 16.26 -18.62
N TRP A 173 0.17 14.98 -18.73
CA TRP A 173 -0.54 13.83 -18.15
C TRP A 173 -1.98 13.63 -18.65
N LYS A 174 -2.30 14.10 -19.87
CA LYS A 174 -3.58 13.88 -20.57
C LYS A 174 -3.41 13.11 -21.88
N TRP A 175 -2.37 12.29 -21.98
CA TRP A 175 -2.05 11.56 -23.21
C TRP A 175 -3.05 10.43 -23.49
N THR A 176 -3.21 10.10 -24.78
CA THR A 176 -4.17 9.09 -25.26
C THR A 176 -3.61 7.68 -25.27
N THR A 177 -2.29 7.51 -25.09
CA THR A 177 -1.61 6.22 -25.24
C THR A 177 -0.73 5.94 -24.03
N LEU A 178 -0.77 4.70 -23.52
CA LEU A 178 0.06 4.27 -22.38
C LEU A 178 1.56 4.51 -22.62
N THR A 179 2.02 4.33 -23.86
CA THR A 179 3.41 4.53 -24.28
C THR A 179 3.93 5.93 -23.92
N SER A 180 3.13 6.99 -24.08
CA SER A 180 3.55 8.35 -23.74
C SER A 180 3.77 8.54 -22.25
N TYR A 181 2.96 7.88 -21.41
CA TYR A 181 3.16 7.87 -19.96
C TYR A 181 4.44 7.11 -19.60
N LEU A 182 4.69 5.96 -20.21
CA LEU A 182 5.91 5.18 -19.98
C LEU A 182 7.18 5.93 -20.41
N GLN A 183 7.14 6.63 -21.55
CA GLN A 183 8.25 7.48 -22.00
C GLN A 183 8.57 8.59 -20.99
N PHE A 184 7.54 9.30 -20.50
CA PHE A 184 7.73 10.30 -19.46
C PHE A 184 8.34 9.69 -18.19
N LEU A 185 7.79 8.56 -17.70
CA LEU A 185 8.30 7.92 -16.49
C LEU A 185 9.74 7.44 -16.66
N PHE A 186 10.09 6.90 -17.82
CA PHE A 186 11.45 6.49 -18.13
C PHE A 186 12.42 7.67 -18.11
N VAL A 187 12.09 8.77 -18.81
CA VAL A 187 12.91 9.99 -18.81
C VAL A 187 13.03 10.58 -17.40
N PHE A 188 11.92 10.67 -16.67
CA PHE A 188 11.90 11.16 -15.29
C PHE A 188 12.79 10.31 -14.38
N THR A 189 12.66 8.99 -14.45
CA THR A 189 13.45 8.05 -13.64
C THR A 189 14.92 8.15 -14.01
N PHE A 190 15.27 8.13 -15.30
CA PHE A 190 16.65 8.24 -15.76
C PHE A 190 17.33 9.53 -15.29
N MET A 191 16.65 10.67 -15.40
CA MET A 191 17.16 11.96 -14.92
C MET A 191 17.33 11.97 -13.41
N LEU A 192 16.36 11.41 -12.68
CA LEU A 192 16.41 11.32 -11.23
C LEU A 192 17.53 10.38 -10.77
N SER A 193 17.66 9.19 -11.34
CA SER A 193 18.74 8.23 -11.03
C SER A 193 20.12 8.80 -11.35
N THR A 194 20.27 9.54 -12.46
CA THR A 194 21.53 10.22 -12.81
C THR A 194 21.89 11.25 -11.74
N THR A 195 20.90 12.03 -11.29
CA THR A 195 21.09 13.04 -10.25
C THR A 195 21.41 12.38 -8.90
N THR A 196 20.71 11.30 -8.55
CA THR A 196 20.95 10.53 -7.32
C THR A 196 22.34 9.92 -7.31
N TRP A 197 22.79 9.36 -8.43
CA TRP A 197 24.13 8.81 -8.54
C TRP A 197 25.22 9.87 -8.36
N LEU A 198 25.04 11.06 -8.94
CA LEU A 198 25.98 12.17 -8.79
C LEU A 198 26.03 12.76 -7.37
N LEU A 199 24.91 12.71 -6.64
CA LEU A 199 24.74 13.36 -5.32
C LEU A 199 24.57 12.36 -4.17
N LEU A 200 24.97 11.09 -4.37
CA LEU A 200 24.72 10.02 -3.40
C LEU A 200 25.37 10.29 -2.03
N ASP A 201 26.56 10.88 -2.02
CA ASP A 201 27.29 11.23 -0.80
C ASP A 201 26.71 12.47 -0.09
N ASN A 202 25.83 13.22 -0.73
CA ASN A 202 25.23 14.42 -0.16
C ASN A 202 24.00 14.06 0.69
N THR A 203 24.16 14.09 2.02
CA THR A 203 23.09 13.79 2.98
C THR A 203 21.85 14.67 2.79
N TYR A 204 22.02 15.96 2.48
CA TYR A 204 20.89 16.87 2.28
C TYR A 204 20.05 16.45 1.07
N TYR A 205 20.70 16.03 -0.02
CA TYR A 205 20.00 15.55 -1.21
C TYR A 205 19.17 14.31 -0.89
N ILE A 206 19.75 13.31 -0.22
CA ILE A 206 19.04 12.07 0.14
C ILE A 206 17.84 12.35 1.06
N GLU A 207 18.00 13.21 2.07
CA GLU A 207 16.89 13.58 2.96
C GLU A 207 15.79 14.38 2.21
N ILE A 208 16.15 15.22 1.23
CA ILE A 208 15.16 15.90 0.35
C ILE A 208 14.39 14.89 -0.50
N ILE A 209 15.07 13.91 -1.11
CA ILE A 209 14.40 12.85 -1.89
C ILE A 209 13.44 12.05 -1.02
N GLY A 210 13.87 11.67 0.19
CA GLY A 210 13.01 10.99 1.16
C GLY A 210 11.80 11.82 1.56
N PHE A 211 11.99 13.11 1.82
CA PHE A 211 10.90 14.04 2.12
C PHE A 211 9.92 14.15 0.93
N LEU A 212 10.43 14.35 -0.29
CA LEU A 212 9.60 14.45 -1.49
C LEU A 212 8.80 13.16 -1.72
N ALA A 213 9.39 11.98 -1.50
CA ALA A 213 8.69 10.71 -1.62
C ALA A 213 7.44 10.64 -0.73
N VAL A 214 7.58 11.00 0.56
CA VAL A 214 6.47 11.01 1.52
C VAL A 214 5.51 12.16 1.24
N PHE A 215 5.99 13.31 0.78
CA PHE A 215 5.17 14.46 0.45
C PHE A 215 4.27 14.19 -0.77
N PHE A 216 4.81 13.63 -1.86
CA PHE A 216 3.98 13.21 -2.99
C PHE A 216 2.99 12.12 -2.60
N GLU A 217 3.39 11.15 -1.75
CA GLU A 217 2.43 10.19 -1.19
C GLU A 217 1.32 10.89 -0.39
N ALA A 218 1.64 11.96 0.33
CA ALA A 218 0.66 12.74 1.07
C ALA A 218 -0.34 13.47 0.19
N LEU A 219 0.06 13.80 -1.04
CA LEU A 219 -0.78 14.48 -2.03
C LEU A 219 -1.69 13.53 -2.82
N LEU A 220 -1.67 12.23 -2.56
CA LEU A 220 -2.44 11.21 -3.27
C LEU A 220 -3.90 11.59 -3.52
N GLY A 221 -4.62 12.05 -2.49
CA GLY A 221 -6.04 12.44 -2.62
C GLY A 221 -6.26 13.80 -3.31
N THR A 222 -5.24 14.65 -3.39
CA THR A 222 -5.38 16.04 -3.86
C THR A 222 -5.91 16.13 -5.28
N PRO A 223 -5.40 15.39 -6.28
CA PRO A 223 -5.92 15.46 -7.63
C PRO A 223 -7.37 15.01 -7.75
N GLN A 224 -7.81 14.08 -6.90
CA GLN A 224 -9.21 13.65 -6.85
C GLN A 224 -10.09 14.71 -6.22
N PHE A 225 -9.68 15.28 -5.07
CA PHE A 225 -10.37 16.40 -4.43
C PHE A 225 -10.57 17.57 -5.41
N MET A 226 -9.51 17.93 -6.13
CA MET A 226 -9.52 19.04 -7.08
C MET A 226 -10.41 18.75 -8.29
N ARG A 227 -10.42 17.49 -8.78
CA ARG A 227 -11.33 17.04 -9.84
C ARG A 227 -12.79 17.16 -9.40
N ASN A 228 -13.14 16.59 -8.26
CA ASN A 228 -14.49 16.65 -7.69
C ASN A 228 -14.93 18.12 -7.49
N PHE A 229 -14.02 18.98 -7.02
CA PHE A 229 -14.31 20.41 -6.83
C PHE A 229 -14.60 21.14 -8.15
N ARG A 230 -13.87 20.83 -9.23
CA ARG A 230 -14.11 21.44 -10.55
C ARG A 230 -15.38 20.91 -11.20
N LEU A 231 -15.62 19.60 -11.14
CA LEU A 231 -16.78 18.96 -11.76
C LEU A 231 -18.07 19.12 -10.95
N LYS A 232 -17.97 19.50 -9.67
CA LYS A 232 -19.10 19.55 -8.73
C LYS A 232 -19.90 18.23 -8.69
N SER A 233 -19.22 17.12 -8.91
CA SER A 233 -19.76 15.76 -8.95
C SER A 233 -18.71 14.77 -8.44
N THR A 234 -19.17 13.70 -7.80
CA THR A 234 -18.35 12.54 -7.42
C THR A 234 -18.80 11.27 -8.15
N GLU A 235 -19.56 11.41 -9.23
CA GLU A 235 -20.04 10.28 -10.03
C GLU A 235 -18.87 9.52 -10.69
N GLY A 236 -18.92 8.19 -10.66
CA GLY A 236 -17.86 7.31 -11.18
C GLY A 236 -16.64 7.12 -10.25
N MET A 237 -16.57 7.84 -9.12
CA MET A 237 -15.56 7.62 -8.09
C MET A 237 -16.03 6.56 -7.08
N SER A 238 -15.13 5.66 -6.69
CA SER A 238 -15.35 4.66 -5.65
C SER A 238 -15.24 5.29 -4.27
N VAL A 239 -16.38 5.46 -3.60
CA VAL A 239 -16.39 5.89 -2.19
C VAL A 239 -15.69 4.85 -1.29
N LYS A 240 -15.79 3.55 -1.64
CA LYS A 240 -15.10 2.47 -0.91
C LYS A 240 -13.58 2.61 -0.96
N MET A 241 -13.02 3.07 -2.09
CA MET A 241 -11.58 3.34 -2.20
C MET A 241 -11.17 4.43 -1.21
N VAL A 242 -11.89 5.56 -1.19
CA VAL A 242 -11.58 6.69 -0.31
C VAL A 242 -11.68 6.26 1.17
N LEU A 243 -12.70 5.49 1.55
CA LEU A 243 -12.81 4.96 2.91
C LEU A 243 -11.62 4.05 3.30
N MET A 244 -11.12 3.24 2.36
CA MET A 244 -9.93 2.41 2.61
C MET A 244 -8.65 3.24 2.71
N TRP A 245 -8.50 4.31 1.92
CA TRP A 245 -7.40 5.27 2.09
C TRP A 245 -7.44 5.86 3.50
N THR A 246 -8.60 6.37 3.91
CA THR A 246 -8.75 7.05 5.21
C THR A 246 -8.43 6.10 6.35
N SER A 247 -8.91 4.86 6.29
CA SER A 247 -8.60 3.84 7.28
C SER A 247 -7.10 3.53 7.34
N GLY A 248 -6.45 3.40 6.18
CA GLY A 248 -5.01 3.15 6.08
C GLY A 248 -4.18 4.30 6.64
N ASP A 249 -4.53 5.53 6.28
CA ASP A 249 -3.81 6.74 6.67
C ASP A 249 -3.99 7.06 8.16
N ILE A 250 -5.18 6.82 8.73
CA ILE A 250 -5.39 6.87 10.18
C ILE A 250 -4.49 5.86 10.88
N PHE A 251 -4.52 4.59 10.46
CA PHE A 251 -3.70 3.54 11.08
C PHE A 251 -2.21 3.87 10.99
N LYS A 252 -1.73 4.31 9.82
CA LYS A 252 -0.34 4.69 9.57
C LYS A 252 0.09 5.89 10.42
N THR A 253 -0.75 6.92 10.53
CA THR A 253 -0.46 8.11 11.33
C THR A 253 -0.40 7.78 12.82
N VAL A 254 -1.35 7.01 13.33
CA VAL A 254 -1.34 6.53 14.74
C VAL A 254 -0.07 5.72 15.01
N TYR A 255 0.30 4.82 14.11
CA TYR A 255 1.53 4.05 14.22
C TYR A 255 2.78 4.95 14.33
N PHE A 256 2.89 5.98 13.48
CA PHE A 256 4.03 6.90 13.54
C PHE A 256 4.10 7.73 14.82
N ILE A 257 2.94 8.16 15.35
CA ILE A 257 2.87 8.87 16.63
C ILE A 257 3.31 7.95 17.77
N LEU A 258 2.79 6.73 17.84
CA LEU A 258 3.14 5.76 18.89
C LEU A 258 4.63 5.36 18.86
N ARG A 259 5.24 5.36 17.67
CA ARG A 259 6.66 5.04 17.49
C ARG A 259 7.58 6.25 17.61
N ASN A 260 7.07 7.43 17.97
CA ASN A 260 7.84 8.69 18.02
C ASN A 260 8.64 8.92 16.73
N ALA A 261 8.04 8.61 15.58
CA ALA A 261 8.69 8.78 14.28
C ALA A 261 8.99 10.28 14.03
N PRO A 262 9.97 10.59 13.15
CA PRO A 262 10.29 11.97 12.80
C PRO A 262 9.05 12.77 12.37
N LYS A 263 9.04 14.07 12.70
CA LYS A 263 7.85 14.93 12.58
C LYS A 263 7.22 14.93 11.18
N GLN A 264 8.02 14.77 10.14
CA GLN A 264 7.58 14.71 8.76
C GLN A 264 6.53 13.61 8.48
N PHE A 265 6.64 12.45 9.13
CA PHE A 265 5.80 11.29 8.84
C PHE A 265 4.37 11.48 9.33
N TRP A 266 4.20 11.89 10.59
CA TRP A 266 2.85 12.12 11.13
C TRP A 266 2.25 13.42 10.60
N LEU A 267 3.04 14.44 10.26
CA LEU A 267 2.54 15.66 9.63
C LEU A 267 1.96 15.37 8.24
N CYS A 268 2.66 14.58 7.42
CA CYS A 268 2.15 14.11 6.13
C CYS A 268 0.91 13.23 6.30
N GLY A 269 0.89 12.36 7.31
CA GLY A 269 -0.27 11.53 7.63
C GLY A 269 -1.53 12.34 8.01
N MET A 270 -1.36 13.40 8.81
CA MET A 270 -2.46 14.32 9.11
C MET A 270 -2.98 15.05 7.87
N LEU A 271 -2.08 15.45 6.95
CA LEU A 271 -2.47 16.04 5.67
C LEU A 271 -3.30 15.05 4.84
N GLN A 272 -2.88 13.79 4.73
CA GLN A 272 -3.62 12.74 4.03
C GLN A 272 -5.04 12.58 4.57
N ILE A 273 -5.16 12.37 5.89
CA ILE A 273 -6.44 12.23 6.57
C ILE A 273 -7.33 13.45 6.32
N SER A 274 -6.77 14.66 6.33
CA SER A 274 -7.55 15.89 6.07
C SER A 274 -8.10 15.96 4.64
N ILE A 275 -7.31 15.57 3.65
CA ILE A 275 -7.71 15.55 2.24
C ILE A 275 -8.80 14.50 2.02
N ASP A 276 -8.62 13.32 2.62
CA ASP A 276 -9.57 12.24 2.57
C ASP A 276 -10.94 12.61 3.15
N ILE A 277 -10.95 13.22 4.34
CA ILE A 277 -12.17 13.76 4.95
C ILE A 277 -12.80 14.80 4.02
N ALA A 278 -12.00 15.68 3.41
CA ALA A 278 -12.52 16.68 2.47
C ALA A 278 -13.18 16.04 1.24
N ILE A 279 -12.63 14.94 0.70
CA ILE A 279 -13.25 14.18 -0.39
C ILE A 279 -14.55 13.52 0.07
N LEU A 280 -14.57 12.90 1.26
CA LEU A 280 -15.79 12.31 1.81
C LEU A 280 -16.89 13.36 2.05
N CYS A 281 -16.52 14.56 2.50
CA CYS A 281 -17.45 15.69 2.57
C CYS A 281 -18.02 16.04 1.20
N GLN A 282 -17.18 16.11 0.15
CA GLN A 282 -17.65 16.35 -1.23
C GLN A 282 -18.67 15.30 -1.69
N VAL A 283 -18.50 14.03 -1.30
CA VAL A 283 -19.47 12.97 -1.62
C VAL A 283 -20.85 13.29 -1.02
N VAL A 284 -20.91 13.72 0.23
CA VAL A 284 -22.17 14.08 0.90
C VAL A 284 -22.80 15.31 0.23
N PHE A 285 -22.04 16.39 0.06
CA PHE A 285 -22.55 17.65 -0.51
C PHE A 285 -23.03 17.52 -1.96
N TYR A 286 -22.30 16.76 -2.80
CA TYR A 286 -22.68 16.60 -4.21
C TYR A 286 -23.74 15.52 -4.44
N SER A 287 -23.86 14.54 -3.52
CA SER A 287 -24.97 13.56 -3.56
C SER A 287 -26.34 14.24 -3.35
N ASP A 288 -26.44 15.16 -2.39
CA ASP A 288 -27.69 15.84 -2.09
C ASP A 288 -28.15 16.77 -3.21
N LYS A 289 -27.22 17.49 -3.85
CA LYS A 289 -27.53 18.40 -4.97
C LYS A 289 -28.14 17.66 -6.17
N TYR A 290 -27.76 16.40 -6.39
CA TYR A 290 -28.34 15.56 -7.44
C TYR A 290 -29.73 15.03 -7.08
N ARG A 291 -29.96 14.75 -5.78
CA ARG A 291 -31.26 14.27 -5.27
C ARG A 291 -32.35 15.35 -5.37
N PHE A 292 -32.01 16.62 -5.17
CA PHE A 292 -32.95 17.75 -5.32
C PHE A 292 -33.27 18.13 -6.77
N ARG A 293 -32.41 17.81 -7.74
CA ARG A 293 -32.64 18.13 -9.18
C ARG A 293 -33.47 17.09 -9.92
N LYS A 294 -33.72 15.92 -9.31
CA LYS A 294 -34.53 14.82 -9.87
C LYS A 294 -35.96 14.75 -9.30
N ARG A 295 -36.30 15.60 -8.32
CA ARG A 295 -37.67 15.82 -7.84
C ARG A 295 -38.22 17.08 -8.47
#